data_AF-A0A9W6W6C8-F1
#
_entry.id   AF-A0A9W6W6C8-F1
#
_cell.length_a   1.000
_cell.length_b   1.000
_cell.length_c   1.000
_cell.angle_alpha   90.00
_cell.angle_beta   90.00
_cell.angle_gamma   90.00
#
_symmetry.space_group_name_H-M   'P 1'
#
loop_
_entity.id
_entity.type
_entity.pdbx_description
1 polymer ?
#
loop_
_entity_poly.entity_id
_entity_poly.type
_entity_poly.pdbx_seq_one_letter_code
_entity_poly.pdbx_strand_id
1 'polypeptide(L)'
;MAIGLFRTHEEYIELRRWESRLAALLESLADRLDAVERKDAAEYLAHGEYGLLIEFVADWLGEDERPVTDDERTELVAVAGELGEQVRDRVGRSLSYPVSEGRA
;
A
#
# COMPACT_ATOMS: atom_id res chain seq x y z
N MET A 1 -25.31 19.16 -20.27
CA MET A 1 -24.81 19.11 -18.88
C MET A 1 -23.31 18.88 -18.94
N ALA A 2 -22.51 19.87 -18.56
CA ALA A 2 -21.07 19.68 -18.43
C ALA A 2 -20.82 18.94 -17.11
N ILE A 3 -20.37 17.69 -17.19
CA ILE A 3 -19.93 16.91 -16.04
C ILE A 3 -18.60 17.53 -15.63
N GLY A 4 -18.60 18.30 -14.54
CA GLY A 4 -17.42 18.96 -14.00
C GLY A 4 -16.42 17.92 -13.51
N LEU A 5 -15.44 17.58 -14.35
CA LEU A 5 -14.29 16.73 -14.04
C LEU A 5 -13.25 17.47 -13.19
N PHE A 6 -13.69 18.16 -12.14
CA PHE A 6 -12.79 18.87 -11.24
C PHE A 6 -13.06 18.40 -9.82
N ARG A 7 -12.05 17.76 -9.21
CA ARG A 7 -12.06 17.51 -7.77
C ARG A 7 -12.13 18.84 -7.04
N THR A 8 -12.82 18.87 -5.92
CA THR A 8 -12.82 20.02 -5.02
C THR A 8 -11.43 20.20 -4.42
N HIS A 9 -11.15 21.41 -3.94
CA HIS A 9 -9.87 21.69 -3.25
C HIS A 9 -9.67 20.77 -2.03
N GLU A 10 -10.75 20.43 -1.33
CA GLU A 10 -10.75 19.52 -0.19
C GLU A 10 -10.41 18.08 -0.63
N GLU A 11 -10.99 17.61 -1.73
CA GLU A 11 -10.67 16.29 -2.31
C GLU A 11 -9.21 16.20 -2.79
N TYR A 12 -8.63 17.31 -3.24
CA TYR A 12 -7.20 17.38 -3.54
C TYR A 12 -6.33 17.30 -2.28
N ILE A 13 -6.70 18.01 -1.21
CA ILE A 13 -5.95 17.96 0.06
C ILE A 13 -5.97 16.54 0.63
N GLU A 14 -7.13 15.89 0.66
CA GLU A 14 -7.24 14.53 1.18
C GLU A 14 -6.48 13.52 0.32
N LEU A 15 -6.52 13.64 -1.01
CA LEU A 15 -5.67 12.82 -1.88
C LEU A 15 -4.19 13.01 -1.56
N ARG A 16 -3.72 14.25 -1.41
CA ARG A 16 -2.31 14.54 -1.14
C ARG A 16 -1.87 14.04 0.23
N ARG A 17 -2.74 14.12 1.23
CA ARG A 17 -2.50 13.53 2.57
C ARG A 17 -2.37 12.02 2.45
N TRP A 18 -3.31 11.39 1.74
CA TRP A 18 -3.31 9.94 1.52
C TRP A 18 -2.05 9.48 0.76
N GLU A 19 -1.67 10.16 -0.32
CA GLU A 19 -0.44 9.88 -1.08
C GLU A 19 0.81 10.00 -0.19
N SER A 20 0.86 11.02 0.67
CA SER A 20 1.98 11.21 1.61
C SER A 20 2.04 10.10 2.66
N ARG A 21 0.88 9.62 3.12
CA ARG A 21 0.76 8.49 4.06
C ARG A 21 1.24 7.19 3.40
N LEU A 22 0.83 6.92 2.17
CA LEU A 22 1.30 5.77 1.41
C LEU A 22 2.82 5.84 1.19
N ALA A 23 3.35 7.00 0.76
CA ALA A 23 4.79 7.15 0.55
C ALA A 23 5.61 6.92 1.84
N ALA A 24 5.14 7.43 2.98
CA ALA A 24 5.77 7.19 4.27
C ALA A 24 5.75 5.71 4.69
N LEU A 25 4.64 5.02 4.43
CA LEU A 25 4.52 3.58 4.66
C LEU A 25 5.50 2.79 3.79
N LEU A 26 5.62 3.13 2.50
CA LEU A 26 6.57 2.48 1.59
C LEU A 26 8.03 2.69 2.02
N GLU A 27 8.38 3.89 2.47
CA GLU A 27 9.71 4.17 3.01
C GLU A 27 10.00 3.33 4.26
N SER A 28 9.01 3.15 5.14
CA SER A 28 9.17 2.32 6.35
C SER A 28 9.36 0.83 6.06
N LEU A 29 8.94 0.38 4.88
CA LEU A 29 9.06 -1.01 4.39
C LEU A 29 10.25 -1.19 3.44
N ALA A 30 10.96 -0.12 3.06
CA ALA A 30 11.95 -0.13 1.99
C ALA A 30 13.16 -1.03 2.28
N ASP A 31 13.47 -1.28 3.54
CA ASP A 31 14.53 -2.19 3.97
C ASP A 31 14.20 -3.67 3.69
N ARG A 32 12.91 -3.99 3.59
CA ARG A 32 12.39 -5.32 3.28
C ARG A 32 12.15 -5.52 1.79
N LEU A 33 12.33 -4.48 0.97
CA LEU A 33 12.16 -4.54 -0.48
C LEU A 33 13.53 -4.53 -1.17
N ASP A 34 13.68 -5.35 -2.20
CA ASP A 34 14.88 -5.34 -3.02
C ASP A 34 14.96 -4.08 -3.91
N ALA A 35 16.03 -3.95 -4.69
CA ALA A 35 16.24 -2.77 -5.52
C ALA A 35 15.26 -2.67 -6.69
N VAL A 36 14.78 -3.81 -7.22
CA VAL A 36 13.84 -3.88 -8.33
C VAL A 36 12.44 -3.52 -7.83
N GLU A 37 12.00 -4.12 -6.73
CA GLU A 37 10.71 -3.85 -6.12
C GLU A 37 10.56 -2.39 -5.69
N ARG A 38 11.62 -1.80 -5.12
CA ARG A 38 11.64 -0.36 -4.79
C ARG A 38 11.52 0.51 -6.03
N LYS A 39 12.19 0.12 -7.12
CA LYS A 39 12.10 0.84 -8.39
C LYS A 39 10.68 0.76 -8.96
N ASP A 40 10.10 -0.43 -8.99
CA ASP A 40 8.75 -0.66 -9.50
C ASP A 40 7.70 0.04 -8.64
N ALA A 41 7.86 0.02 -7.31
CA ALA A 41 7.00 0.76 -6.38
C ALA A 41 7.03 2.29 -6.65
N ALA A 42 8.21 2.84 -6.90
CA ALA A 42 8.37 4.25 -7.25
C ALA A 42 7.73 4.58 -8.61
N GLU A 43 7.80 3.68 -9.59
CA GLU A 43 7.15 3.84 -10.89
C GLU A 43 5.62 3.86 -10.75
N TYR A 44 5.03 2.89 -10.04
CA TYR A 44 3.58 2.90 -9.78
C TYR A 44 3.12 4.17 -9.06
N LEU A 45 3.89 4.64 -8.08
CA LEU A 45 3.58 5.87 -7.35
C LEU A 45 3.60 7.09 -8.28
N ALA A 46 4.62 7.19 -9.15
CA ALA A 46 4.74 8.29 -10.11
C ALA A 46 3.63 8.29 -11.18
N HIS A 47 3.09 7.12 -11.52
CA HIS A 47 1.99 6.96 -12.47
C HIS A 47 0.60 7.06 -11.85
N GLY A 48 0.50 7.17 -10.52
CA GLY A 48 -0.78 7.23 -9.82
C GLY A 48 -1.52 5.88 -9.74
N GLU A 49 -0.80 4.77 -9.96
CA GLU A 49 -1.34 3.41 -9.97
C GLU A 49 -1.41 2.81 -8.55
N TYR A 50 -2.09 3.54 -7.68
CA TYR A 50 -2.13 3.32 -6.23
C TYR A 50 -2.63 1.95 -5.78
N GLY A 51 -3.68 1.44 -6.44
CA GLY A 51 -4.23 0.11 -6.13
C GLY A 51 -3.23 -0.99 -6.47
N LEU A 52 -2.59 -0.90 -7.63
CA LEU A 52 -1.56 -1.86 -8.04
C LEU A 52 -0.34 -1.79 -7.12
N LEU A 53 0.11 -0.59 -6.81
CA LEU A 53 1.24 -0.37 -5.90
C LEU A 53 1.06 -1.10 -4.56
N ILE A 54 -0.06 -0.89 -3.88
CA ILE A 54 -0.27 -1.47 -2.56
C ILE A 54 -0.52 -2.99 -2.62
N GLU A 55 -1.14 -3.49 -3.69
CA GLU A 55 -1.31 -4.92 -3.92
C GLU A 55 0.03 -5.62 -4.15
N PHE A 56 0.89 -5.07 -5.01
CA PHE A 56 2.21 -5.66 -5.28
C PHE A 56 3.12 -5.64 -4.06
N VAL A 57 3.11 -4.54 -3.29
CA VAL A 57 3.88 -4.48 -2.04
C VAL A 57 3.39 -5.53 -1.04
N ALA A 58 2.08 -5.71 -0.91
CA ALA A 58 1.53 -6.75 -0.06
C ALA A 58 1.86 -8.17 -0.56
N ASP A 59 1.84 -8.39 -1.88
CA ASP A 59 2.22 -9.65 -2.51
C ASP A 59 3.72 -9.94 -2.26
N TRP A 60 4.64 -9.00 -2.49
CA TRP A 60 6.08 -9.20 -2.23
C TRP A 60 6.39 -9.49 -0.76
N LEU A 61 5.75 -8.78 0.16
CA LEU A 61 5.93 -9.01 1.59
C LEU A 61 5.35 -10.37 2.02
N GLY A 62 4.20 -10.75 1.46
CA GLY A 62 3.49 -11.99 1.79
C GLY A 62 4.13 -13.25 1.19
N GLU A 63 4.44 -13.24 -0.11
CA GLU A 63 4.97 -14.39 -0.85
C GLU A 63 6.35 -14.82 -0.35
N ASP A 64 7.21 -13.85 0.00
CA ASP A 64 8.55 -14.11 0.52
C ASP A 64 8.58 -14.19 2.06
N GLU A 65 7.42 -14.25 2.72
CA GLU A 65 7.26 -14.33 4.19
C GLU A 65 8.08 -13.25 4.93
N ARG A 66 8.19 -12.07 4.34
CA ARG A 66 9.00 -10.97 4.89
C ARG A 66 8.30 -10.42 6.14
N PRO A 67 9.03 -10.19 7.23
CA PRO A 67 8.41 -9.82 8.49
C PRO A 67 7.74 -8.44 8.42
N VAL A 68 6.44 -8.41 8.65
CA VAL A 68 5.62 -7.21 8.78
C VAL A 68 5.01 -7.19 10.18
N THR A 69 5.16 -6.08 10.90
CA THR A 69 4.55 -5.90 12.22
C THR A 69 3.03 -5.77 12.12
N ASP A 70 2.32 -5.96 13.23
CA ASP A 70 0.86 -5.80 13.26
C ASP A 70 0.42 -4.37 12.95
N ASP A 71 1.21 -3.37 13.36
CA ASP A 71 0.95 -1.96 13.05
C ASP A 71 1.10 -1.69 11.55
N GLU A 72 2.19 -2.15 10.93
CA GLU A 72 2.42 -2.00 9.48
C GLU A 72 1.35 -2.72 8.66
N ARG A 73 0.96 -3.92 9.10
CA ARG A 73 -0.13 -4.70 8.48
C ARG A 73 -1.46 -3.98 8.59
N THR A 74 -1.78 -3.46 9.77
CA THR A 74 -3.02 -2.71 10.00
C THR A 74 -3.06 -1.46 9.12
N GLU A 75 -1.92 -0.78 9.00
CA GLU A 75 -1.77 0.42 8.19
C GLU A 75 -1.90 0.13 6.69
N LEU A 76 -1.26 -0.92 6.17
CA LEU A 76 -1.40 -1.39 4.78
C LEU A 76 -2.87 -1.69 4.44
N VAL A 77 -3.57 -2.42 5.31
CA VAL A 77 -4.99 -2.75 5.11
C VAL A 77 -5.87 -1.49 5.19
N ALA A 78 -5.56 -0.55 6.09
CA ALA A 78 -6.31 0.70 6.22
C ALA A 78 -6.16 1.58 4.98
N VAL A 79 -4.93 1.79 4.51
CA VAL A 79 -4.64 2.58 3.29
C VAL A 79 -5.26 1.93 2.06
N ALA A 80 -5.23 0.60 1.95
CA ALA A 80 -5.89 -0.15 0.88
C ALA A 80 -7.43 0.02 0.93
N GLY A 81 -8.01 0.06 2.12
CA GLY A 81 -9.45 0.28 2.34
C GLY A 81 -9.96 1.59 1.75
N GLU A 82 -9.13 2.63 1.72
CA GLU A 82 -9.48 3.93 1.13
C GLU A 82 -9.52 3.91 -0.41
N LEU A 83 -8.90 2.90 -1.05
CA LEU A 83 -8.97 2.66 -2.49
C LEU A 83 -10.14 1.75 -2.89
N GLY A 84 -10.72 1.03 -1.94
CA GLY A 84 -11.90 0.19 -2.12
C GLY A 84 -11.81 -1.17 -1.41
N GLU A 85 -12.97 -1.77 -1.18
CA GLU A 85 -13.09 -3.05 -0.44
C GLU A 85 -12.33 -4.20 -1.12
N GLN A 86 -12.34 -4.27 -2.45
CA GLN A 86 -11.63 -5.32 -3.19
C GLN A 86 -10.11 -5.25 -3.01
N VAL A 87 -9.55 -4.03 -3.04
CA VAL A 87 -8.10 -3.81 -2.83
C VAL A 87 -7.73 -4.17 -1.40
N ARG A 88 -8.54 -3.75 -0.42
CA ARG A 88 -8.39 -4.12 0.99
C ARG A 88 -8.36 -5.62 1.21
N ASP A 89 -9.32 -6.35 0.65
CA ASP A 89 -9.44 -7.80 0.81
C ASP A 89 -8.25 -8.53 0.18
N ARG A 90 -7.78 -8.04 -0.97
CA ARG A 90 -6.60 -8.60 -1.63
C ARG A 90 -5.36 -8.40 -0.77
N VAL A 91 -5.07 -7.17 -0.36
CA VAL A 91 -3.93 -6.83 0.52
C VAL A 91 -3.98 -7.63 1.82
N GLY A 92 -5.16 -7.69 2.47
CA GLY A 92 -5.34 -8.48 3.69
C GLY A 92 -5.02 -9.95 3.48
N ARG A 93 -5.45 -10.54 2.35
CA ARG A 93 -5.16 -11.93 2.01
C ARG A 93 -3.68 -12.17 1.80
N SER A 94 -3.00 -11.32 1.02
CA SER A 94 -1.57 -11.45 0.72
C SER A 94 -0.72 -11.42 1.99
N LEU A 95 -1.09 -10.55 2.94
CA LEU A 95 -0.38 -10.46 4.21
C LEU A 95 -0.73 -11.61 5.19
N SER A 96 -1.84 -12.33 5.02
CA SER A 96 -2.34 -13.33 5.99
C SER A 96 -1.52 -14.61 6.09
N TYR A 97 -0.45 -14.79 5.30
CA TYR A 97 0.49 -15.88 5.49
C TYR A 97 1.26 -15.70 6.82
N PRO A 98 1.44 -16.76 7.62
CA PRO A 98 1.79 -16.60 9.03
C PRO A 98 3.19 -16.04 9.21
N VAL A 99 3.27 -14.94 9.96
CA VAL A 99 4.46 -14.62 10.75
C VAL A 99 4.70 -15.84 11.62
N SER A 100 5.74 -16.61 11.31
CA SER A 100 6.22 -17.68 12.17
C SER A 100 6.52 -17.05 13.53
N GLU A 101 5.60 -17.21 14.49
CA GLU A 101 5.87 -16.93 15.89
C GLU A 101 7.09 -17.75 16.29
N GLY A 102 8.23 -17.07 16.37
CA GLY A 102 9.43 -17.62 16.95
C GLY A 102 9.13 -18.01 18.39
N ARG A 103 9.04 -19.32 18.63
CA ARG A 103 9.10 -19.88 19.98
C ARG A 103 10.27 -19.27 20.75
N ALA A 104 9.96 -18.76 21.94
CA ALA A 104 10.86 -18.79 23.08
C ALA A 104 10.07 -19.33 24.29
#